data_AF-A0A963SIK1-F1
#
_entry.id   AF-A0A963SIK1-F1
#
_cell.length_a   1.000
_cell.length_b   1.000
_cell.length_c   1.000
_cell.angle_alpha   90.00
_cell.angle_beta   90.00
_cell.angle_gamma   90.00
#
_symmetry.space_group_name_H-M   'P 1'
#
loop_
_entity.id
_entity.type
_entity.pdbx_description
1 polymer ?
#
loop_
_entity_poly.entity_id
_entity_poly.type
_entity_poly.pdbx_seq_one_letter_code
_entity_poly.pdbx_strand_id
1 'polypeptide(L)' 'SEKHTNFLINTGDATSADIEGLGEEVKRRVYANSGIQLEWEIQRVGRP' A
#
# COMPACT_ATOMS: atom_id res chain seq x y z
N SER A 1 -3.83 0.08 10.17
CA SER A 1 -4.77 -0.33 11.23
C SER A 1 -4.15 -0.05 12.59
N GLU A 2 -4.92 0.43 13.57
CA GLU A 2 -4.45 0.56 14.97
C GLU A 2 -3.98 -0.78 15.57
N LYS A 3 -4.35 -1.91 14.95
CA LYS A 3 -3.99 -3.26 15.39
C LYS A 3 -2.81 -3.85 14.61
N HIS A 4 -2.66 -3.49 13.32
CA HIS A 4 -1.64 -4.04 12.42
C HIS A 4 -1.24 -3.04 11.32
N THR A 5 0.04 -2.71 11.25
CA THR A 5 0.57 -1.69 10.32
C THR A 5 0.47 -2.08 8.84
N ASN A 6 0.38 -3.38 8.52
CA ASN A 6 0.47 -3.87 7.14
C ASN A 6 -0.88 -4.00 6.43
N PHE A 7 -1.97 -3.54 7.04
CA PHE A 7 -3.28 -3.50 6.38
C PHE A 7 -3.58 -2.13 5.80
N LEU A 8 -3.82 -2.10 4.49
CA LEU A 8 -4.52 -1.01 3.84
C LEU A 8 -6.02 -1.21 4.05
N ILE A 9 -6.68 -0.23 4.64
CA ILE A 9 -8.11 -0.28 4.95
C ILE A 9 -8.79 0.85 4.20
N ASN A 10 -9.80 0.51 3.41
CA ASN A 10 -10.71 1.51 2.88
C ASN A 10 -11.67 1.94 4.00
N THR A 11 -11.57 3.20 4.46
CA THR A 11 -12.45 3.77 5.50
C THR A 11 -13.69 4.46 4.95
N GLY A 12 -13.96 4.36 3.64
CA GLY A 12 -15.09 4.98 2.95
C GLY A 12 -15.12 4.59 1.47
N ASP A 13 -15.05 5.59 0.59
CA ASP A 13 -15.19 5.40 -0.86
C ASP A 13 -13.85 5.36 -1.60
N ALA A 14 -12.77 4.88 -0.96
CA ALA A 14 -11.46 4.81 -1.60
C ALA A 14 -11.51 3.91 -2.84
N THR A 15 -10.98 4.42 -3.95
CA THR A 15 -10.88 3.70 -5.21
C THR A 15 -9.67 2.76 -5.22
N SER A 16 -9.61 1.85 -6.19
CA SER A 16 -8.42 1.02 -6.41
C SER A 16 -7.15 1.87 -6.59
N ALA A 17 -7.25 3.00 -7.30
CA ALA A 17 -6.14 3.92 -7.50
C ALA A 17 -5.65 4.55 -6.20
N ASP A 18 -6.56 4.89 -5.28
CA ASP A 18 -6.19 5.45 -3.96
C ASP A 18 -5.42 4.43 -3.11
N ILE A 19 -5.87 3.17 -3.11
CA ILE A 19 -5.24 2.08 -2.36
C ILE A 19 -3.86 1.74 -2.94
N GLU A 20 -3.75 1.65 -4.27
CA GLU A 20 -2.48 1.39 -4.94
C GLU A 20 -1.49 2.55 -4.74
N GLY A 21 -1.95 3.79 -4.88
CA GLY A 21 -1.13 4.99 -4.64
C GLY A 21 -0.60 5.06 -3.21
N LEU A 22 -1.45 4.77 -2.22
CA LEU A 22 -1.04 4.71 -0.82
C LEU A 22 0.03 3.62 -0.60
N GLY A 23 -0.16 2.44 -1.16
CA GLY A 23 0.80 1.34 -1.00
C GLY A 23 2.15 1.63 -1.65
N GLU A 24 2.19 2.22 -2.85
CA GLU A 24 3.47 2.61 -3.47
C GLU A 24 4.19 3.71 -2.67
N GLU A 25 3.45 4.67 -2.09
CA GLU A 25 4.04 5.69 -1.22
C GLU A 25 4.62 5.08 0.08
N VAL A 26 3.92 4.12 0.69
CA VAL A 26 4.44 3.38 1.85
C VAL A 26 5.72 2.62 1.50
N LYS A 27 5.72 1.89 0.37
CA LYS A 27 6.91 1.17 -0.10
C LYS A 27 8.10 2.11 -0.32
N ARG A 28 7.87 3.27 -0.95
CA ARG A 28 8.89 4.31 -1.18
C ARG A 28 9.47 4.83 0.13
N ARG A 29 8.62 5.13 1.12
CA ARG A 29 9.05 5.62 2.43
C ARG A 29 9.84 4.58 3.22
N VAL A 30 9.40 3.32 3.19
CA VAL A 30 10.12 2.23 3.87
C VAL A 30 11.49 2.06 3.24
N TYR A 31 11.59 2.01 1.91
CA TYR A 31 12.89 1.93 1.24
C TYR A 31 13.80 3.10 1.59
N ALA A 32 13.30 4.33 1.57
CA ALA A 32 14.09 5.52 1.90
C ALA A 32 14.60 5.52 3.35
N ASN A 33 13.82 4.96 4.28
CA ASN A 33 14.14 5.00 5.71
C ASN A 33 14.96 3.79 6.20
N SER A 34 14.77 2.61 5.59
CA SER A 34 15.42 1.37 6.06
C SER A 34 16.26 0.65 5.00
N GLY A 35 16.20 1.08 3.73
CA GLY A 35 16.81 0.37 2.60
C GLY A 35 16.09 -0.92 2.21
N ILE A 36 14.96 -1.25 2.86
CA ILE A 36 14.20 -2.47 2.59
C ILE A 36 13.19 -2.21 1.48
N GLN A 37 13.24 -3.04 0.44
CA GLN A 37 12.25 -3.02 -0.63
C GLN A 37 11.09 -3.94 -0.28
N LEU A 38 9.93 -3.35 -0.05
CA LEU A 38 8.69 -4.08 0.21
C LEU A 38 8.06 -4.58 -1.10
N GLU A 39 7.45 -5.74 -1.04
CA GLU A 39 6.71 -6.37 -2.14
C GLU A 39 5.22 -6.46 -1.80
N TRP A 40 4.39 -6.50 -2.84
CA TRP A 40 2.96 -6.68 -2.68
C TRP A 40 2.65 -8.14 -2.35
N GLU A 41 1.95 -8.37 -1.23
CA GLU A 41 1.40 -9.69 -0.90
C GLU A 41 0.14 -10.00 -1.75
N ILE A 42 -0.63 -8.96 -2.06
CA ILE A 42 -1.89 -9.06 -2.80
C ILE A 42 -1.67 -9.02 -4.31
N GLN A 43 -2.54 -9.70 -5.06
CA GLN A 43 -2.59 -9.61 -6.52
C GLN A 43 -3.42 -8.39 -6.94
N ARG A 44 -2.86 -7.58 -7.86
CA ARG A 44 -3.57 -6.49 -8.52
C ARG A 44 -4.13 -6.99 -9.84
N VAL A 45 -5.41 -6.76 -10.08
CA VAL A 45 -6.12 -7.18 -11.29
C VAL A 45 -6.83 -5.97 -11.91
N GLY A 46 -6.86 -5.92 -13.24
CA GLY A 46 -7.41 -4.78 -13.99
C GLY A 46 -6.40 -4.22 -14.97
N ARG A 47 -6.72 -3.03 -15.51
CA ARG A 47 -5.81 -2.26 -16.36
C ARG A 47 -5.39 -1.00 -15.60
N PRO A 48 -4.15 -0.51 -15.81
CA PRO A 48 -3.76 0.82 -15.35
C PRO A 48 -4.69 1.92 -15.88
#